data_AF-A0A2M6X4I6-F1
#
_entry.id   AF-A0A2M6X4I6-F1
#
_cell.length_a   1.000
_cell.length_b   1.000
_cell.length_c   1.000
_cell.angle_alpha   90.00
_cell.angle_beta   90.00
_cell.angle_gamma   90.00
#
_symmetry.space_group_name_H-M   'P 1'
#
loop_
_entity.id
_entity.type
_entity.pdbx_description
1 polymer ?
#
loop_
_entity_poly.entity_id
_entity_poly.type
_entity_poly.pdbx_seq_one_letter_code
_entity_poly.pdbx_strand_id
1 'polypeptide(L)'
;MALIKWTVFCASLILLNSCTSNEAPKSQVSLPLSKILQSLTAQFPAVNFLGYSNSISARGSNGTTGGGGAGGTIILKAPSLVGVSPGWGNLTVAGGTGVANSGGGAGGRIVIEGTVTGSIYKTVGGGYGDTCCSSTAYNGGAGTVYTTSYNGTTSVGSLLISNTLESNASVSIAGLPTLASLNLGGYVNVTLSSGTFSTPIVVDGGLLTVSSSATLANLTVNTGSAHIQDSAIVSSVSMTGGSLKVVGTVNIPLLQASGGTIYPTSANATYGDIVLSGTAVMTHEGFRGTPLQKLYINASNLAIGSGSSINVSGMGYSATFGPGATNTAYKGGGYGGMGGSTGGTVYGSNTDPTDWGSGGYGSAGDHVDYWSQGAGGGVARIRVTGTLTVDGGILAKGYTMGCCIAVGGGSGGSIMIAAGTLAGTGTMSVDGGSVHTTSGAGGGGGGRMAIYYNTTTFSGTQTY
;
A
#
# COMPACT_ATOMS: atom_id res chain seq x y z
N MET A 1 39.79 -25.35 3.05
CA MET A 1 38.68 -24.63 3.72
C MET A 1 39.18 -24.21 5.10
N ALA A 2 39.72 -23.00 5.24
CA ALA A 2 40.18 -22.49 6.52
C ALA A 2 39.18 -21.43 7.00
N LEU A 3 38.42 -21.76 8.03
CA LEU A 3 37.53 -20.83 8.73
C LEU A 3 38.41 -19.97 9.64
N ILE A 4 38.80 -18.78 9.21
CA ILE A 4 39.54 -17.85 10.09
C ILE A 4 38.51 -17.17 10.99
N LYS A 5 38.27 -17.78 12.17
CA LYS A 5 37.56 -17.16 13.30
C LYS A 5 38.51 -16.18 13.99
N TRP A 6 38.25 -14.89 13.88
CA TRP A 6 38.78 -13.92 14.85
C TRP A 6 37.89 -13.96 16.09
N THR A 7 38.36 -14.60 17.16
CA THR A 7 37.68 -14.58 18.46
C THR A 7 38.36 -13.51 19.31
N VAL A 8 37.77 -12.32 19.40
CA VAL A 8 38.28 -11.25 20.27
C VAL A 8 37.66 -11.42 21.64
N PHE A 9 38.43 -11.96 22.59
CA PHE A 9 38.09 -11.98 24.01
C PHE A 9 38.71 -10.74 24.69
N CYS A 10 37.93 -9.67 24.89
CA CYS A 10 37.94 -8.75 26.05
C CYS A 10 37.28 -7.39 25.75
N ALA A 11 36.50 -6.93 26.73
CA ALA A 11 35.85 -5.62 26.90
C ALA A 11 34.93 -5.15 25.74
N SER A 12 33.86 -4.45 26.09
CA SER A 12 32.83 -3.94 25.17
C SER A 12 33.43 -3.32 23.90
N LEU A 13 32.85 -3.61 22.71
CA LEU A 13 33.23 -2.89 21.49
C LEU A 13 32.68 -1.47 21.59
N ILE A 14 33.58 -0.54 21.91
CA ILE A 14 33.30 0.88 22.00
C ILE A 14 33.89 1.56 20.76
N LEU A 15 33.04 1.98 19.83
CA LEU A 15 33.45 2.82 18.69
C LEU A 15 33.44 4.29 19.15
N LEU A 16 34.62 4.82 19.48
CA LEU A 16 34.82 6.23 19.88
C LEU A 16 35.35 7.06 18.72
N ASN A 17 34.78 8.25 18.53
CA ASN A 17 35.44 9.35 17.85
C ASN A 17 36.08 10.24 18.93
N SER A 18 37.40 10.15 19.14
CA SER A 18 38.12 11.14 19.95
C SER A 18 38.58 12.29 19.05
N CYS A 19 37.99 13.47 19.19
CA CYS A 19 38.45 14.70 18.55
C CYS A 19 39.72 15.23 19.24
N THR A 20 40.81 15.38 18.49
CA THR A 20 41.66 16.59 18.53
C THR A 20 42.34 16.76 17.16
N SER A 21 42.20 17.94 16.56
CA SER A 21 42.78 18.43 15.28
C SER A 21 42.01 18.14 13.98
N ASN A 22 42.09 19.10 13.06
CA ASN A 22 41.24 19.43 11.91
C ASN A 22 41.16 18.38 10.76
N GLU A 23 41.03 17.10 11.05
CA GLU A 23 40.59 16.10 10.06
C GLU A 23 39.46 15.24 10.63
N ALA A 24 38.41 14.99 9.83
CA ALA A 24 37.22 14.27 10.27
C ALA A 24 37.58 12.83 10.72
N PRO A 25 37.40 12.47 12.02
CA PRO A 25 37.66 11.11 12.47
C PRO A 25 36.53 10.19 11.95
N LYS A 26 36.89 9.31 11.02
CA LYS A 26 36.05 8.22 10.52
C LYS A 26 36.52 6.92 11.17
N SER A 27 35.83 6.43 12.19
CA SER A 27 35.90 5.02 12.62
C SER A 27 35.15 4.13 11.61
N GLN A 28 35.63 4.08 10.36
CA GLN A 28 35.07 3.19 9.34
C GLN A 28 35.80 1.85 9.35
N VAL A 29 35.09 0.78 9.71
CA VAL A 29 35.50 -0.57 9.30
C VAL A 29 34.95 -0.80 7.89
N SER A 30 35.70 -0.32 6.89
CA SER A 30 35.45 -0.58 5.46
C SER A 30 36.42 -1.66 4.97
N LEU A 31 35.89 -2.84 4.62
CA LEU A 31 36.67 -3.91 4.01
C LEU A 31 36.36 -3.96 2.50
N PRO A 32 37.26 -3.49 1.61
CA PRO A 32 37.12 -3.72 0.18
C PRO A 32 37.32 -5.21 -0.12
N LEU A 33 36.29 -5.89 -0.61
CA LEU A 33 36.32 -7.33 -0.89
C LEU A 33 37.00 -7.60 -2.24
N SER A 34 38.32 -7.66 -2.27
CA SER A 34 39.03 -8.47 -3.27
C SER A 34 39.34 -9.84 -2.65
N LYS A 35 38.47 -10.82 -2.98
CA LYS A 35 38.54 -12.25 -2.63
C LYS A 35 38.21 -12.63 -1.17
N ILE A 36 37.00 -13.17 -1.01
CA ILE A 36 36.58 -14.13 0.03
C ILE A 36 36.71 -13.62 1.49
N LEU A 37 35.79 -12.75 1.91
CA LEU A 37 35.38 -12.64 3.31
C LEU A 37 33.84 -12.63 3.38
N GLN A 38 33.22 -13.80 3.63
CA GLN A 38 31.76 -13.99 3.51
C GLN A 38 30.97 -13.70 4.81
N SER A 39 31.63 -13.42 5.94
CA SER A 39 30.94 -13.13 7.20
C SER A 39 31.83 -12.43 8.23
N LEU A 40 31.33 -11.36 8.86
CA LEU A 40 31.87 -10.85 10.12
C LEU A 40 31.00 -11.40 11.27
N THR A 41 31.57 -12.22 12.14
CA THR A 41 30.92 -12.68 13.38
C THR A 41 31.74 -12.15 14.54
N ALA A 42 31.14 -11.32 15.39
CA ALA A 42 31.77 -10.83 16.60
C ALA A 42 30.85 -11.04 17.80
N GLN A 43 31.41 -11.56 18.89
CA GLN A 43 30.73 -11.76 20.17
C GLN A 43 31.31 -10.77 21.17
N PHE A 44 30.48 -9.87 21.70
CA PHE A 44 30.91 -8.88 22.69
C PHE A 44 29.98 -8.90 23.92
N PRO A 45 30.48 -8.58 25.12
CA PRO A 45 29.64 -8.38 26.30
C PRO A 45 28.64 -7.23 26.13
N ALA A 46 29.04 -6.19 25.39
CA ALA A 46 28.20 -5.09 24.93
C ALA A 46 28.80 -4.44 23.66
N VAL A 47 27.96 -3.86 22.80
CA VAL A 47 28.38 -3.04 21.64
C VAL A 47 27.76 -1.65 21.77
N ASN A 48 28.60 -0.62 21.86
CA ASN A 48 28.17 0.76 22.06
C ASN A 48 28.58 1.65 20.87
N PHE A 49 27.59 2.23 20.19
CA PHE A 49 27.82 3.22 19.15
C PHE A 49 27.88 4.63 19.77
N LEU A 50 29.07 5.13 20.09
CA LEU A 50 29.28 6.40 20.80
C LEU A 50 29.68 7.58 19.88
N GLY A 51 29.25 7.60 18.61
CA GLY A 51 29.49 8.73 17.71
C GLY A 51 28.62 8.75 16.44
N TYR A 52 28.40 9.95 15.89
CA TYR A 52 27.59 10.24 14.68
C TYR A 52 28.07 9.55 13.38
N SER A 53 29.31 9.02 13.33
CA SER A 53 29.91 8.46 12.11
C SER A 53 30.35 6.99 12.23
N ASN A 54 29.98 6.32 13.32
CA ASN A 54 30.30 4.91 13.50
C ASN A 54 29.49 4.07 12.50
N SER A 55 30.17 3.37 11.60
CA SER A 55 29.51 2.50 10.64
C SER A 55 30.19 1.15 10.47
N ILE A 56 29.37 0.11 10.32
CA ILE A 56 29.80 -1.22 9.89
C ILE A 56 29.12 -1.48 8.56
N SER A 57 29.90 -1.72 7.51
CA SER A 57 29.39 -1.84 6.15
C SER A 57 29.94 -3.09 5.46
N ALA A 58 29.05 -3.91 4.89
CA ALA A 58 29.41 -5.04 4.04
C ALA A 58 28.71 -4.89 2.67
N ARG A 59 29.30 -4.07 1.80
CA ARG A 59 28.77 -3.75 0.48
C ARG A 59 29.42 -4.60 -0.62
N GLY A 60 28.63 -4.95 -1.62
CA GLY A 60 29.12 -5.58 -2.83
C GLY A 60 29.94 -4.63 -3.69
N SER A 61 30.83 -5.17 -4.51
CA SER A 61 31.69 -4.38 -5.41
C SER A 61 30.90 -3.76 -6.55
N ASN A 62 31.18 -2.50 -6.89
CA ASN A 62 30.67 -1.92 -8.12
C ASN A 62 31.41 -2.53 -9.32
N GLY A 63 30.68 -2.95 -10.34
CA GLY A 63 31.25 -3.41 -11.59
C GLY A 63 31.83 -2.24 -12.38
N THR A 64 32.97 -2.47 -13.03
CA THR A 64 33.61 -1.50 -13.93
C THR A 64 33.40 -1.84 -15.40
N THR A 65 33.05 -3.10 -15.71
CA THR A 65 32.73 -3.61 -17.06
C THR A 65 31.63 -4.69 -17.03
N GLY A 66 30.95 -4.88 -15.90
CA GLY A 66 30.00 -5.97 -15.68
C GLY A 66 29.13 -5.76 -14.44
N GLY A 67 28.42 -6.82 -14.02
CA GLY A 67 27.43 -6.74 -12.94
C GLY A 67 28.01 -6.39 -11.58
N GLY A 68 27.18 -5.82 -10.72
CA GLY A 68 27.54 -5.50 -9.34
C GLY A 68 27.62 -6.74 -8.44
N GLY A 69 28.54 -6.74 -7.48
CA GLY A 69 28.71 -7.82 -6.50
C GLY A 69 27.59 -7.85 -5.46
N ALA A 70 27.27 -9.00 -4.88
CA ALA A 70 26.25 -9.10 -3.83
C ALA A 70 26.69 -8.45 -2.51
N GLY A 71 25.72 -7.95 -1.75
CA GLY A 71 25.91 -7.43 -0.39
C GLY A 71 26.34 -8.54 0.58
N GLY A 72 27.17 -8.19 1.54
CA GLY A 72 27.71 -9.12 2.52
C GLY A 72 26.74 -9.45 3.65
N THR A 73 27.22 -10.20 4.64
CA THR A 73 26.48 -10.51 5.87
C THR A 73 27.18 -9.89 7.09
N ILE A 74 26.44 -9.13 7.89
CA ILE A 74 26.87 -8.62 9.20
C ILE A 74 26.13 -9.41 10.28
N ILE A 75 26.86 -10.04 11.20
CA ILE A 75 26.28 -10.74 12.37
C ILE A 75 26.84 -10.10 13.64
N LEU A 76 25.97 -9.47 14.43
CA LEU A 76 26.28 -8.91 15.74
C LEU A 76 25.61 -9.74 16.83
N LYS A 77 26.40 -10.30 17.73
CA LYS A 77 25.91 -11.07 18.88
C LYS A 77 26.39 -10.40 20.17
N ALA A 78 25.48 -9.77 20.91
CA ALA A 78 25.81 -9.13 22.19
C ALA A 78 24.56 -9.03 23.08
N PRO A 79 24.63 -9.33 24.39
CA PRO A 79 23.48 -9.19 25.30
C PRO A 79 22.85 -7.79 25.29
N SER A 80 23.66 -6.75 25.09
CA SER A 80 23.22 -5.35 24.98
C SER A 80 23.91 -4.65 23.80
N LEU A 81 23.09 -4.01 22.95
CA LEU A 81 23.53 -3.10 21.88
C LEU A 81 22.92 -1.72 22.14
N VAL A 82 23.76 -0.71 22.39
CA VAL A 82 23.29 0.64 22.74
C VAL A 82 23.61 1.63 21.62
N GLY A 83 22.58 2.26 21.08
CA GLY A 83 22.69 3.47 20.24
C GLY A 83 22.27 4.69 21.06
N VAL A 84 23.21 5.60 21.38
CA VAL A 84 22.97 6.62 22.41
C VAL A 84 22.18 7.85 21.94
N SER A 85 21.92 8.01 20.62
CA SER A 85 21.13 9.12 20.06
C SER A 85 20.66 8.81 18.61
N PRO A 86 19.55 9.40 18.11
CA PRO A 86 19.22 9.39 16.68
C PRO A 86 20.43 9.86 15.83
N GLY A 87 20.70 9.17 14.73
CA GLY A 87 21.88 9.33 13.86
C GLY A 87 23.16 8.59 14.25
N TRP A 88 23.24 7.92 15.42
CA TRP A 88 24.49 7.30 15.89
C TRP A 88 24.51 5.79 15.59
N GLY A 89 25.50 5.32 14.83
CA GLY A 89 25.65 3.89 14.48
C GLY A 89 24.85 3.48 13.25
N ASN A 90 25.55 3.18 12.15
CA ASN A 90 24.96 2.71 10.89
C ASN A 90 25.47 1.31 10.51
N LEU A 91 24.56 0.36 10.38
CA LEU A 91 24.82 -0.95 9.81
C LEU A 91 24.31 -0.96 8.37
N THR A 92 25.21 -1.09 7.40
CA THR A 92 24.82 -1.14 5.98
C THR A 92 25.25 -2.43 5.31
N VAL A 93 24.31 -3.14 4.68
CA VAL A 93 24.63 -4.22 3.74
C VAL A 93 23.89 -3.96 2.44
N ALA A 94 24.64 -3.78 1.35
CA ALA A 94 24.02 -3.48 0.06
C ALA A 94 24.75 -4.14 -1.10
N GLY A 95 24.03 -4.45 -2.17
CA GLY A 95 24.65 -4.87 -3.42
C GLY A 95 25.45 -3.75 -4.07
N GLY A 96 26.46 -4.13 -4.86
CA GLY A 96 27.23 -3.22 -5.69
C GLY A 96 26.48 -2.86 -6.97
N THR A 97 26.83 -1.74 -7.59
CA THR A 97 26.21 -1.27 -8.82
C THR A 97 26.81 -1.97 -10.05
N GLY A 98 26.00 -2.37 -11.03
CA GLY A 98 26.47 -2.82 -12.34
C GLY A 98 26.62 -1.63 -13.31
N VAL A 99 27.48 -1.78 -14.33
CA VAL A 99 27.65 -0.81 -15.43
C VAL A 99 27.44 -1.46 -16.80
N ALA A 100 27.13 -0.71 -17.86
CA ALA A 100 27.05 -1.20 -19.24
C ALA A 100 26.01 -2.33 -19.48
N ASN A 101 24.72 -2.07 -19.19
CA ASN A 101 23.61 -3.04 -19.32
C ASN A 101 23.74 -4.29 -18.43
N SER A 102 24.50 -4.22 -17.34
CA SER A 102 24.65 -5.31 -16.40
C SER A 102 23.83 -5.10 -15.13
N GLY A 103 23.46 -6.21 -14.48
CA GLY A 103 22.64 -6.16 -13.28
C GLY A 103 23.39 -5.72 -12.03
N GLY A 104 22.70 -5.01 -11.14
CA GLY A 104 23.18 -4.71 -9.80
C GLY A 104 23.16 -5.95 -8.91
N GLY A 105 24.04 -5.98 -7.91
CA GLY A 105 24.16 -7.12 -7.00
C GLY A 105 23.01 -7.20 -6.00
N ALA A 106 22.66 -8.40 -5.53
CA ALA A 106 21.64 -8.57 -4.50
C ALA A 106 22.00 -7.89 -3.18
N GLY A 107 20.99 -7.50 -2.39
CA GLY A 107 21.16 -6.96 -1.05
C GLY A 107 21.79 -7.97 -0.08
N GLY A 108 22.32 -7.45 1.03
CA GLY A 108 22.96 -8.29 2.04
C GLY A 108 22.05 -8.65 3.21
N ARG A 109 22.65 -9.22 4.27
CA ARG A 109 21.95 -9.66 5.48
C ARG A 109 22.54 -9.02 6.73
N ILE A 110 21.70 -8.49 7.61
CA ILE A 110 22.09 -8.07 8.96
C ILE A 110 21.40 -8.99 9.96
N VAL A 111 22.17 -9.57 10.88
CA VAL A 111 21.65 -10.36 12.01
C VAL A 111 22.09 -9.67 13.29
N ILE A 112 21.14 -9.38 14.17
CA ILE A 112 21.37 -8.83 15.50
C ILE A 112 20.76 -9.76 16.53
N GLU A 113 21.62 -10.34 17.37
CA GLU A 113 21.23 -11.19 18.50
C GLU A 113 21.55 -10.47 19.80
N GLY A 114 20.52 -9.90 20.46
CA GLY A 114 20.74 -9.07 21.64
C GLY A 114 19.64 -8.05 21.96
N THR A 115 19.62 -7.52 23.18
CA THR A 115 18.73 -6.41 23.52
C THR A 115 19.28 -5.11 22.95
N VAL A 116 18.58 -4.52 21.98
CA VAL A 116 18.91 -3.21 21.41
C VAL A 116 18.22 -2.11 22.22
N THR A 117 18.98 -1.17 22.77
CA THR A 117 18.48 0.02 23.46
C THR A 117 18.91 1.28 22.71
N GLY A 118 17.96 2.18 22.43
CA GLY A 118 18.19 3.39 21.63
C GLY A 118 18.22 3.14 20.11
N SER A 119 18.71 4.10 19.33
CA SER A 119 18.58 4.12 17.86
C SER A 119 19.83 3.61 17.15
N ILE A 120 19.71 2.53 16.35
CA ILE A 120 20.76 2.06 15.42
C ILE A 120 20.13 2.01 14.02
N TYR A 121 20.76 2.69 13.06
CA TYR A 121 20.29 2.74 11.67
C TYR A 121 20.72 1.49 10.94
N LYS A 122 19.79 0.83 10.25
CA LYS A 122 20.00 -0.43 9.53
C LYS A 122 19.58 -0.22 8.09
N THR A 123 20.54 -0.22 7.18
CA THR A 123 20.30 -0.01 5.75
C THR A 123 20.55 -1.32 5.01
N VAL A 124 19.52 -1.86 4.37
CA VAL A 124 19.59 -3.06 3.53
C VAL A 124 18.95 -2.81 2.17
N GLY A 125 19.65 -3.15 1.09
CA GLY A 125 19.12 -2.97 -0.26
C GLY A 125 20.02 -3.53 -1.36
N GLY A 126 19.46 -3.80 -2.53
CA GLY A 126 20.22 -4.21 -3.71
C GLY A 126 21.14 -3.10 -4.23
N GLY A 127 21.99 -3.45 -5.19
CA GLY A 127 22.76 -2.51 -5.99
C GLY A 127 22.05 -2.13 -7.29
N TYR A 128 22.37 -0.95 -7.83
CA TYR A 128 21.74 -0.41 -9.04
C TYR A 128 22.34 -1.02 -10.32
N GLY A 129 21.52 -1.40 -11.29
CA GLY A 129 22.00 -1.78 -12.64
C GLY A 129 21.96 -0.57 -13.59
N ASP A 130 23.02 -0.35 -14.35
CA ASP A 130 23.10 0.76 -15.32
C ASP A 130 22.13 0.57 -16.50
N THR A 131 21.44 1.64 -16.89
CA THR A 131 20.45 1.70 -17.96
C THR A 131 21.00 2.20 -19.29
N CYS A 132 22.32 2.40 -19.44
CA CYS A 132 22.85 2.98 -20.67
C CYS A 132 22.42 2.16 -21.91
N CYS A 133 21.47 2.72 -22.66
CA CYS A 133 20.89 2.22 -23.91
C CYS A 133 19.81 1.11 -23.82
N SER A 134 19.28 0.76 -22.64
CA SER A 134 18.08 -0.10 -22.55
C SER A 134 17.04 0.43 -21.56
N SER A 135 15.76 0.15 -21.81
CA SER A 135 14.65 0.53 -20.92
C SER A 135 14.55 -0.35 -19.65
N THR A 136 15.46 -1.31 -19.46
CA THR A 136 15.42 -2.28 -18.36
C THR A 136 16.73 -2.29 -17.57
N ALA A 137 16.74 -1.58 -16.43
CA ALA A 137 17.76 -1.76 -15.40
C ALA A 137 17.54 -3.11 -14.69
N TYR A 138 18.53 -4.00 -14.67
CA TYR A 138 18.47 -5.22 -13.85
C TYR A 138 18.92 -4.91 -12.43
N ASN A 139 18.04 -4.38 -11.58
CA ASN A 139 18.42 -4.02 -10.21
C ASN A 139 18.58 -5.24 -9.29
N GLY A 140 19.43 -5.10 -8.29
CA GLY A 140 19.70 -6.13 -7.30
C GLY A 140 18.50 -6.44 -6.40
N GLY A 141 18.39 -7.70 -5.98
CA GLY A 141 17.35 -8.16 -5.05
C GLY A 141 17.40 -7.49 -3.66
N ALA A 142 16.32 -7.64 -2.89
CA ALA A 142 16.15 -7.04 -1.57
C ALA A 142 17.20 -7.54 -0.56
N GLY A 143 17.47 -6.73 0.47
CA GLY A 143 18.24 -7.15 1.63
C GLY A 143 17.34 -7.54 2.80
N THR A 144 17.93 -8.17 3.82
CA THR A 144 17.19 -8.61 5.02
C THR A 144 17.86 -8.15 6.31
N VAL A 145 17.05 -7.85 7.32
CA VAL A 145 17.49 -7.61 8.70
C VAL A 145 16.72 -8.54 9.63
N TYR A 146 17.42 -9.39 10.36
CA TYR A 146 16.85 -10.19 11.44
C TYR A 146 17.30 -9.65 12.79
N THR A 147 16.36 -9.35 13.67
CA THR A 147 16.64 -8.86 15.03
C THR A 147 15.91 -9.69 16.05
N THR A 148 16.63 -10.18 17.06
CA THR A 148 16.04 -10.88 18.21
C THR A 148 16.27 -10.07 19.48
N SER A 149 15.25 -9.98 20.34
CA SER A 149 15.46 -9.62 21.74
C SER A 149 15.75 -10.89 22.53
N TYR A 150 16.80 -10.87 23.35
CA TYR A 150 17.14 -12.00 24.22
C TYR A 150 16.66 -11.66 25.64
N ASN A 151 15.61 -12.34 26.11
CA ASN A 151 15.09 -12.18 27.48
C ASN A 151 15.48 -13.35 28.40
N GLY A 152 16.64 -13.98 28.19
CA GLY A 152 17.19 -15.01 29.08
C GLY A 152 16.60 -16.43 28.97
N THR A 153 15.49 -16.65 28.25
CA THR A 153 14.84 -17.99 28.15
C THR A 153 14.37 -18.41 26.75
N THR A 154 13.90 -17.49 25.90
CA THR A 154 13.57 -17.75 24.48
C THR A 154 13.85 -16.51 23.63
N SER A 155 14.33 -16.68 22.38
CA SER A 155 14.50 -15.59 21.41
C SER A 155 13.48 -15.75 20.28
N VAL A 156 12.51 -14.84 20.21
CA VAL A 156 11.64 -14.69 19.03
C VAL A 156 12.02 -13.35 18.38
N GLY A 157 12.38 -13.39 17.10
CA GLY A 157 12.87 -12.21 16.38
C GLY A 157 11.87 -11.64 15.38
N SER A 158 12.12 -10.40 14.96
CA SER A 158 11.46 -9.78 13.81
C SER A 158 12.37 -9.85 12.58
N LEU A 159 11.78 -10.10 11.41
CA LEU A 159 12.45 -10.09 10.12
C LEU A 159 11.97 -8.88 9.32
N LEU A 160 12.88 -8.00 8.89
CA LEU A 160 12.62 -6.96 7.90
C LEU A 160 13.17 -7.41 6.54
N ILE A 161 12.32 -7.37 5.52
CA ILE A 161 12.71 -7.49 4.11
C ILE A 161 12.52 -6.12 3.47
N SER A 162 13.58 -5.55 2.93
CA SER A 162 13.53 -4.19 2.38
C SER A 162 14.48 -4.02 1.22
N ASN A 163 14.11 -3.13 0.31
CA ASN A 163 14.98 -2.66 -0.75
C ASN A 163 15.02 -1.14 -0.78
N THR A 164 16.20 -0.54 -0.69
CA THR A 164 16.38 0.93 -0.72
C THR A 164 16.44 1.52 -2.12
N LEU A 165 16.48 0.71 -3.17
CA LEU A 165 16.45 1.18 -4.56
C LEU A 165 15.00 1.47 -4.98
N GLU A 166 14.78 2.49 -5.82
CA GLU A 166 13.46 2.87 -6.37
C GLU A 166 12.80 1.82 -7.28
N SER A 167 13.40 0.64 -7.41
CA SER A 167 12.89 -0.48 -8.19
C SER A 167 12.52 -1.66 -7.30
N ASN A 168 11.38 -2.27 -7.60
CA ASN A 168 10.85 -3.39 -6.84
C ASN A 168 11.75 -4.63 -6.94
N ALA A 169 12.17 -5.17 -5.79
CA ALA A 169 12.79 -6.48 -5.71
C ALA A 169 11.76 -7.54 -5.29
N SER A 170 11.67 -8.65 -6.01
CA SER A 170 10.71 -9.72 -5.71
C SER A 170 11.29 -10.80 -4.80
N VAL A 171 10.51 -11.24 -3.81
CA VAL A 171 10.80 -12.35 -2.90
C VAL A 171 9.56 -13.22 -2.77
N SER A 172 9.72 -14.54 -2.83
CA SER A 172 8.64 -15.50 -2.56
C SER A 172 8.91 -16.24 -1.26
N ILE A 173 7.88 -16.38 -0.41
CA ILE A 173 7.99 -17.01 0.90
C ILE A 173 7.01 -18.18 0.98
N ALA A 174 7.55 -19.38 1.16
CA ALA A 174 6.79 -20.60 1.38
C ALA A 174 6.96 -21.03 2.84
N GLY A 175 6.17 -20.40 3.72
CA GLY A 175 6.24 -20.59 5.16
C GLY A 175 7.28 -19.70 5.86
N LEU A 176 7.05 -19.46 7.15
CA LEU A 176 7.95 -18.71 8.02
C LEU A 176 8.19 -19.50 9.31
N PRO A 177 9.41 -19.42 9.90
CA PRO A 177 9.59 -19.83 11.28
C PRO A 177 8.73 -18.94 12.20
N THR A 178 8.55 -19.34 13.45
CA THR A 178 7.87 -18.49 14.44
C THR A 178 8.67 -17.20 14.66
N LEU A 179 8.16 -16.10 14.12
CA LEU A 179 8.68 -14.74 14.26
C LEU A 179 7.71 -13.88 15.07
N ALA A 180 8.24 -12.84 15.71
CA ALA A 180 7.44 -11.83 16.39
C ALA A 180 6.73 -10.94 15.36
N SER A 181 7.41 -10.61 14.26
CA SER A 181 6.81 -9.95 13.10
C SER A 181 7.63 -10.18 11.82
N LEU A 182 6.96 -10.13 10.67
CA LEU A 182 7.57 -9.93 9.35
C LEU A 182 7.25 -8.51 8.88
N ASN A 183 8.27 -7.68 8.68
CA ASN A 183 8.15 -6.30 8.26
C ASN A 183 8.63 -6.16 6.82
N LEU A 184 7.87 -5.42 6.01
CA LEU A 184 8.20 -5.07 4.63
C LEU A 184 8.47 -3.57 4.57
N GLY A 185 9.56 -3.17 3.92
CA GLY A 185 9.94 -1.78 3.77
C GLY A 185 10.52 -1.46 2.39
N GLY A 186 10.60 -0.16 2.07
CA GLY A 186 11.16 0.31 0.81
C GLY A 186 10.38 -0.21 -0.42
N TYR A 187 11.09 -0.65 -1.46
CA TYR A 187 10.52 -1.13 -2.72
C TYR A 187 10.70 -2.64 -2.87
N VAL A 188 9.94 -3.42 -2.11
CA VAL A 188 9.97 -4.89 -2.16
C VAL A 188 8.61 -5.45 -2.57
N ASN A 189 8.60 -6.48 -3.40
CA ASN A 189 7.41 -7.27 -3.72
C ASN A 189 7.53 -8.64 -3.06
N VAL A 190 6.76 -8.91 -2.01
CA VAL A 190 6.76 -10.20 -1.33
C VAL A 190 5.52 -10.98 -1.68
N THR A 191 5.69 -12.18 -2.23
CA THR A 191 4.58 -13.11 -2.51
C THR A 191 4.57 -14.22 -1.48
N LEU A 192 3.46 -14.38 -0.77
CA LEU A 192 3.22 -15.53 0.10
C LEU A 192 2.54 -16.63 -0.71
N SER A 193 3.14 -17.82 -0.70
CA SER A 193 2.51 -19.02 -1.24
C SER A 193 1.54 -19.64 -0.21
N SER A 194 0.94 -20.79 -0.55
CA SER A 194 -0.14 -21.37 0.24
C SER A 194 0.37 -21.84 1.61
N GLY A 195 -0.42 -21.64 2.66
CA GLY A 195 -0.08 -22.12 4.00
C GLY A 195 -0.58 -21.24 5.14
N THR A 196 -0.10 -21.51 6.35
CA THR A 196 -0.40 -20.71 7.54
C THR A 196 0.80 -19.85 7.92
N PHE A 197 0.58 -18.55 8.02
CA PHE A 197 1.54 -17.54 8.43
C PHE A 197 1.10 -16.97 9.77
N SER A 198 1.47 -17.66 10.85
CA SER A 198 1.11 -17.28 12.23
C SER A 198 1.83 -16.04 12.74
N THR A 199 2.79 -15.51 11.98
CA THR A 199 3.57 -14.33 12.30
C THR A 199 2.84 -13.06 11.85
N PRO A 200 2.63 -12.06 12.72
CA PRO A 200 2.10 -10.77 12.29
C PRO A 200 2.94 -10.16 11.16
N ILE A 201 2.28 -9.56 10.17
CA ILE A 201 2.93 -8.94 9.01
C ILE A 201 2.68 -7.44 9.04
N VAL A 202 3.73 -6.64 8.86
CA VAL A 202 3.68 -5.18 8.80
C VAL A 202 4.18 -4.72 7.43
N VAL A 203 3.40 -3.89 6.74
CA VAL A 203 3.69 -3.37 5.40
C VAL A 203 3.92 -1.85 5.47
N ASP A 204 5.19 -1.47 5.69
CA ASP A 204 5.70 -0.09 5.81
C ASP A 204 6.38 0.40 4.52
N GLY A 205 6.00 -0.21 3.40
CA GLY A 205 6.54 0.01 2.08
C GLY A 205 6.38 -1.26 1.24
N GLY A 206 6.57 -1.13 -0.07
CA GLY A 206 6.51 -2.25 -1.00
C GLY A 206 5.10 -2.81 -1.19
N LEU A 207 5.04 -4.02 -1.74
CA LEU A 207 3.84 -4.77 -2.05
C LEU A 207 3.92 -6.16 -1.40
N LEU A 208 2.94 -6.50 -0.57
CA LEU A 208 2.64 -7.86 -0.17
C LEU A 208 1.58 -8.44 -1.12
N THR A 209 1.82 -9.62 -1.69
CA THR A 209 0.85 -10.37 -2.49
C THR A 209 0.58 -11.72 -1.85
N VAL A 210 -0.67 -12.07 -1.62
CA VAL A 210 -1.11 -13.41 -1.19
C VAL A 210 -1.83 -14.04 -2.36
N SER A 211 -1.13 -14.88 -3.14
CA SER A 211 -1.58 -15.38 -4.45
C SER A 211 -2.03 -16.85 -4.45
N SER A 212 -2.45 -17.36 -3.29
CA SER A 212 -2.84 -18.76 -3.12
C SER A 212 -3.53 -18.94 -1.77
N SER A 213 -4.05 -20.15 -1.51
CA SER A 213 -4.80 -20.40 -0.28
C SER A 213 -3.94 -20.24 0.98
N ALA A 214 -4.21 -19.19 1.77
CA ALA A 214 -3.38 -18.86 2.93
C ALA A 214 -4.18 -18.38 4.15
N THR A 215 -3.68 -18.70 5.34
CA THR A 215 -4.17 -18.12 6.60
C THR A 215 -3.10 -17.22 7.17
N LEU A 216 -3.40 -15.94 7.36
CA LEU A 216 -2.52 -14.95 7.91
C LEU A 216 -2.97 -14.59 9.34
N ALA A 217 -1.98 -14.35 10.20
CA ALA A 217 -2.18 -13.62 11.45
C ALA A 217 -2.55 -12.15 11.17
N ASN A 218 -2.28 -11.27 12.13
CA ASN A 218 -2.59 -9.84 11.98
C ASN A 218 -1.76 -9.21 10.86
N LEU A 219 -2.42 -8.49 9.96
CA LEU A 219 -1.81 -7.71 8.90
C LEU A 219 -1.93 -6.21 9.24
N THR A 220 -0.80 -5.51 9.29
CA THR A 220 -0.76 -4.05 9.45
C THR A 220 -0.26 -3.41 8.17
N VAL A 221 -0.97 -2.41 7.63
CA VAL A 221 -0.56 -1.67 6.42
C VAL A 221 -0.46 -0.18 6.77
N ASN A 222 0.73 0.38 6.67
CA ASN A 222 0.96 1.80 7.01
C ASN A 222 1.23 2.65 5.78
N THR A 223 2.18 2.27 4.93
CA THR A 223 2.54 3.06 3.74
C THR A 223 2.68 2.22 2.47
N GLY A 224 2.84 0.90 2.59
CA GLY A 224 2.92 0.00 1.44
C GLY A 224 1.55 -0.46 0.95
N SER A 225 1.55 -1.52 0.15
CA SER A 225 0.35 -2.10 -0.45
C SER A 225 0.24 -3.58 -0.12
N ALA A 226 -0.98 -4.06 0.12
CA ALA A 226 -1.28 -5.47 0.27
C ALA A 226 -2.32 -5.90 -0.77
N HIS A 227 -2.02 -6.92 -1.56
CA HIS A 227 -2.95 -7.55 -2.47
C HIS A 227 -3.26 -8.97 -2.00
N ILE A 228 -4.47 -9.17 -1.50
CA ILE A 228 -4.96 -10.47 -1.02
C ILE A 228 -5.92 -11.01 -2.07
N GLN A 229 -5.58 -12.17 -2.65
CA GLN A 229 -6.36 -12.81 -3.71
C GLN A 229 -6.60 -14.30 -3.39
N ASP A 230 -7.33 -14.98 -4.28
CA ASP A 230 -7.66 -16.40 -4.21
C ASP A 230 -8.49 -16.78 -2.97
N SER A 231 -8.01 -17.65 -2.08
CA SER A 231 -8.75 -18.13 -0.90
C SER A 231 -7.98 -17.84 0.38
N ALA A 232 -8.20 -16.68 1.00
CA ALA A 232 -7.40 -16.26 2.16
C ALA A 232 -8.25 -15.99 3.41
N ILE A 233 -7.68 -16.28 4.57
CA ILE A 233 -8.21 -15.83 5.86
C ILE A 233 -7.15 -14.92 6.46
N VAL A 234 -7.52 -13.68 6.82
CA VAL A 234 -6.61 -12.76 7.52
C VAL A 234 -7.24 -12.42 8.86
N SER A 235 -6.58 -12.83 9.95
CA SER A 235 -7.15 -12.80 11.30
C SER A 235 -7.66 -11.42 11.70
N SER A 236 -6.88 -10.39 11.37
CA SER A 236 -7.30 -8.99 11.42
C SER A 236 -6.45 -8.15 10.48
N VAL A 237 -7.00 -7.02 10.05
CA VAL A 237 -6.29 -6.02 9.26
C VAL A 237 -6.39 -4.66 9.97
N SER A 238 -5.25 -4.01 10.18
CA SER A 238 -5.15 -2.64 10.70
C SER A 238 -4.45 -1.75 9.68
N MET A 239 -5.04 -0.61 9.33
CA MET A 239 -4.49 0.33 8.36
C MET A 239 -4.38 1.74 8.91
N THR A 240 -3.21 2.36 8.75
CA THR A 240 -3.01 3.80 9.00
C THR A 240 -2.79 4.60 7.71
N GLY A 241 -2.54 3.91 6.61
CA GLY A 241 -2.29 4.45 5.29
C GLY A 241 -2.14 3.33 4.25
N GLY A 242 -1.39 3.60 3.17
CA GLY A 242 -1.11 2.60 2.14
C GLY A 242 -2.35 2.12 1.38
N SER A 243 -2.29 0.92 0.82
CA SER A 243 -3.44 0.33 0.12
C SER A 243 -3.68 -1.16 0.41
N LEU A 244 -4.94 -1.59 0.34
CA LEU A 244 -5.35 -2.99 0.45
C LEU A 244 -6.29 -3.36 -0.70
N LYS A 245 -5.91 -4.32 -1.54
CA LYS A 245 -6.76 -4.86 -2.62
C LYS A 245 -7.20 -6.27 -2.29
N VAL A 246 -8.51 -6.49 -2.19
CA VAL A 246 -9.10 -7.79 -1.83
C VAL A 246 -9.86 -8.37 -3.03
N VAL A 247 -9.40 -9.51 -3.51
CA VAL A 247 -9.94 -10.25 -4.66
C VAL A 247 -10.17 -11.71 -4.25
N GLY A 248 -11.12 -12.42 -4.88
CA GLY A 248 -11.39 -13.82 -4.56
C GLY A 248 -12.22 -14.03 -3.28
N THR A 249 -12.11 -15.22 -2.70
CA THR A 249 -12.83 -15.67 -1.50
C THR A 249 -11.99 -15.38 -0.26
N VAL A 250 -12.09 -14.15 0.24
CA VAL A 250 -11.29 -13.68 1.38
C VAL A 250 -12.18 -13.45 2.60
N ASN A 251 -11.76 -13.93 3.77
CA ASN A 251 -12.43 -13.68 5.04
C ASN A 251 -11.54 -12.82 5.96
N ILE A 252 -12.06 -11.68 6.39
CA ILE A 252 -11.39 -10.75 7.32
C ILE A 252 -12.35 -10.49 8.50
N PRO A 253 -12.19 -11.17 9.64
CA PRO A 253 -13.07 -10.99 10.79
C PRO A 253 -13.06 -9.57 11.38
N LEU A 254 -11.94 -8.85 11.25
CA LEU A 254 -11.82 -7.46 11.70
C LEU A 254 -10.96 -6.65 10.73
N LEU A 255 -11.52 -5.57 10.20
CA LEU A 255 -10.82 -4.58 9.38
C LEU A 255 -10.97 -3.19 10.01
N GLN A 256 -9.87 -2.63 10.48
CA GLN A 256 -9.82 -1.28 11.05
C GLN A 256 -8.91 -0.40 10.21
N ALA A 257 -9.41 0.75 9.75
CA ALA A 257 -8.62 1.69 8.98
C ALA A 257 -8.84 3.13 9.48
N SER A 258 -7.76 3.81 9.82
CA SER A 258 -7.74 5.25 10.13
C SER A 258 -7.22 6.11 8.97
N GLY A 259 -6.64 5.47 7.95
CA GLY A 259 -6.18 6.09 6.72
C GLY A 259 -5.95 5.02 5.63
N GLY A 260 -5.57 5.46 4.44
CA GLY A 260 -5.28 4.57 3.30
C GLY A 260 -6.50 4.22 2.47
N THR A 261 -6.27 3.44 1.41
CA THR A 261 -7.29 3.09 0.41
C THR A 261 -7.51 1.59 0.31
N ILE A 262 -8.76 1.16 0.41
CA ILE A 262 -9.15 -0.25 0.34
C ILE A 262 -9.97 -0.47 -0.94
N TYR A 263 -9.65 -1.54 -1.67
CA TYR A 263 -10.30 -1.95 -2.92
C TYR A 263 -10.94 -3.34 -2.74
N PRO A 264 -12.17 -3.43 -2.20
CA PRO A 264 -12.87 -4.69 -2.03
C PRO A 264 -13.68 -4.99 -3.30
N THR A 265 -13.05 -5.67 -4.27
CA THR A 265 -13.60 -5.84 -5.63
C THR A 265 -14.21 -7.21 -5.89
N SER A 266 -14.22 -8.08 -4.89
CA SER A 266 -14.82 -9.42 -4.97
C SER A 266 -16.12 -9.52 -4.19
N ALA A 267 -17.18 -9.99 -4.85
CA ALA A 267 -18.45 -10.30 -4.21
C ALA A 267 -18.37 -11.48 -3.23
N ASN A 268 -17.30 -12.27 -3.28
CA ASN A 268 -17.07 -13.43 -2.41
C ASN A 268 -16.22 -13.10 -1.17
N ALA A 269 -15.75 -11.86 -1.05
CA ALA A 269 -15.08 -11.41 0.16
C ALA A 269 -16.12 -11.17 1.28
N THR A 270 -15.75 -11.57 2.50
CA THR A 270 -16.58 -11.43 3.70
C THR A 270 -15.79 -10.78 4.82
N TYR A 271 -16.50 -9.95 5.59
CA TYR A 271 -15.93 -9.19 6.69
C TYR A 271 -16.77 -9.42 7.94
N GLY A 272 -16.13 -9.51 9.11
CA GLY A 272 -16.82 -9.42 10.39
C GLY A 272 -17.17 -7.95 10.64
N ASP A 273 -16.35 -7.28 11.43
CA ASP A 273 -16.50 -5.85 11.70
C ASP A 273 -15.55 -5.01 10.82
N ILE A 274 -16.10 -3.97 10.20
CA ILE A 274 -15.34 -2.95 9.49
C ILE A 274 -15.48 -1.63 10.22
N VAL A 275 -14.35 -0.99 10.54
CA VAL A 275 -14.30 0.35 11.14
C VAL A 275 -13.44 1.26 10.28
N LEU A 276 -14.07 2.21 9.59
CA LEU A 276 -13.40 3.29 8.89
C LEU A 276 -13.42 4.54 9.75
N SER A 277 -12.26 5.19 9.88
CA SER A 277 -12.08 6.42 10.66
C SER A 277 -11.01 7.29 10.01
N GLY A 278 -10.77 8.48 10.56
CA GLY A 278 -9.76 9.40 10.05
C GLY A 278 -9.99 9.74 8.59
N THR A 279 -9.06 9.37 7.71
CA THR A 279 -9.12 9.63 6.26
C THR A 279 -9.25 8.36 5.42
N ALA A 280 -9.63 7.23 6.02
CA ALA A 280 -9.73 5.96 5.31
C ALA A 280 -10.80 6.00 4.20
N VAL A 281 -10.48 5.39 3.04
CA VAL A 281 -11.37 5.33 1.88
C VAL A 281 -11.52 3.90 1.38
N MET A 282 -12.77 3.44 1.18
CA MET A 282 -13.06 2.27 0.36
C MET A 282 -13.53 2.69 -1.04
N THR A 283 -12.96 2.10 -2.09
CA THR A 283 -13.28 2.44 -3.48
C THR A 283 -13.06 1.25 -4.44
N HIS A 284 -13.28 1.44 -5.73
CA HIS A 284 -12.84 0.52 -6.78
C HIS A 284 -12.07 1.29 -7.85
N GLU A 285 -11.29 0.62 -8.69
CA GLU A 285 -10.58 1.30 -9.79
C GLU A 285 -11.59 1.84 -10.81
N GLY A 286 -11.35 3.06 -11.31
CA GLY A 286 -12.18 3.69 -12.35
C GLY A 286 -12.05 3.02 -13.72
N PHE A 287 -12.85 3.48 -14.69
CA PHE A 287 -12.89 2.92 -16.03
C PHE A 287 -11.52 2.90 -16.73
N ARG A 288 -11.02 1.69 -17.01
CA ARG A 288 -9.83 1.43 -17.83
C ARG A 288 -10.12 0.50 -19.01
N GLY A 289 -11.40 0.36 -19.36
CA GLY A 289 -11.91 -0.66 -20.29
C GLY A 289 -12.85 -1.66 -19.58
N THR A 290 -13.30 -2.67 -20.33
CA THR A 290 -14.21 -3.71 -19.82
C THR A 290 -13.45 -4.94 -19.32
N PRO A 291 -13.92 -5.63 -18.26
CA PRO A 291 -15.10 -5.29 -17.45
C PRO A 291 -14.80 -4.16 -16.45
N LEU A 292 -15.80 -3.31 -16.22
CA LEU A 292 -15.78 -2.33 -15.15
C LEU A 292 -15.77 -3.02 -13.77
N GLN A 293 -15.07 -2.44 -12.81
CA GLN A 293 -15.02 -2.94 -11.44
C GLN A 293 -16.21 -2.40 -10.62
N LYS A 294 -16.63 -3.17 -9.62
CA LYS A 294 -17.62 -2.76 -8.62
C LYS A 294 -16.98 -2.89 -7.24
N LEU A 295 -17.45 -2.09 -6.31
CA LEU A 295 -17.16 -2.24 -4.90
C LEU A 295 -18.20 -3.17 -4.28
N TYR A 296 -17.75 -4.21 -3.59
CA TYR A 296 -18.60 -5.14 -2.84
C TYR A 296 -18.18 -5.17 -1.38
N ILE A 297 -19.14 -4.98 -0.48
CA ILE A 297 -18.94 -5.14 0.97
C ILE A 297 -20.01 -6.09 1.48
N ASN A 298 -19.57 -7.22 2.02
CA ASN A 298 -20.42 -8.15 2.79
C ASN A 298 -19.88 -8.21 4.22
N ALA A 299 -20.48 -7.46 5.14
CA ALA A 299 -19.98 -7.31 6.51
C ALA A 299 -21.01 -7.74 7.56
N SER A 300 -20.55 -8.07 8.75
CA SER A 300 -21.41 -8.22 9.93
C SER A 300 -21.81 -6.84 10.46
N ASN A 301 -20.84 -5.96 10.71
CA ASN A 301 -21.07 -4.56 11.04
C ASN A 301 -20.13 -3.66 10.24
N LEU A 302 -20.58 -2.45 9.92
CA LEU A 302 -19.80 -1.45 9.22
C LEU A 302 -20.02 -0.07 9.84
N ALA A 303 -18.95 0.52 10.38
CA ALA A 303 -18.95 1.88 10.87
C ALA A 303 -18.08 2.76 9.97
N ILE A 304 -18.66 3.83 9.44
CA ILE A 304 -17.98 4.85 8.63
C ILE A 304 -17.95 6.12 9.47
N GLY A 305 -16.84 6.37 10.17
CA GLY A 305 -16.66 7.53 11.02
C GLY A 305 -16.50 8.83 10.22
N SER A 306 -16.66 9.97 10.89
CA SER A 306 -16.44 11.29 10.31
C SER A 306 -15.06 11.41 9.67
N GLY A 307 -14.99 11.97 8.46
CA GLY A 307 -13.75 12.11 7.67
C GLY A 307 -13.40 10.92 6.78
N SER A 308 -13.94 9.73 7.09
CA SER A 308 -13.77 8.53 6.27
C SER A 308 -14.92 8.33 5.28
N SER A 309 -14.72 7.52 4.25
CA SER A 309 -15.76 7.30 3.24
C SER A 309 -15.69 5.97 2.50
N ILE A 310 -16.86 5.53 2.02
CA ILE A 310 -16.96 4.71 0.81
C ILE A 310 -17.15 5.70 -0.34
N ASN A 311 -16.17 5.82 -1.24
CA ASN A 311 -16.19 6.82 -2.30
C ASN A 311 -15.85 6.21 -3.65
N VAL A 312 -16.88 6.00 -4.47
CA VAL A 312 -16.79 5.55 -5.86
C VAL A 312 -17.13 6.69 -6.83
N SER A 313 -17.03 7.95 -6.40
CA SER A 313 -17.31 9.10 -7.27
C SER A 313 -16.33 9.19 -8.44
N GLY A 314 -16.83 9.45 -9.64
CA GLY A 314 -16.03 9.49 -10.88
C GLY A 314 -15.45 8.14 -11.31
N MET A 315 -15.81 7.02 -10.68
CA MET A 315 -15.28 5.68 -11.00
C MET A 315 -16.13 4.91 -12.03
N GLY A 316 -17.14 5.54 -12.62
CA GLY A 316 -18.01 5.00 -13.66
C GLY A 316 -17.40 5.12 -15.06
N TYR A 317 -18.25 5.12 -16.09
CA TYR A 317 -17.79 5.29 -17.46
C TYR A 317 -17.07 6.64 -17.64
N SER A 318 -15.97 6.63 -18.41
CA SER A 318 -15.24 7.86 -18.75
C SER A 318 -16.06 8.76 -19.69
N ALA A 319 -15.56 9.96 -19.95
CA ALA A 319 -16.16 10.93 -20.86
C ALA A 319 -16.62 10.26 -22.16
N THR A 320 -17.81 10.59 -22.67
CA THR A 320 -18.39 10.07 -23.92
C THR A 320 -18.77 8.59 -23.92
N PHE A 321 -18.53 7.84 -22.83
CA PHE A 321 -18.90 6.44 -22.69
C PHE A 321 -20.04 6.22 -21.69
N GLY A 322 -20.78 5.13 -21.90
CA GLY A 322 -21.88 4.69 -21.06
C GLY A 322 -23.25 4.82 -21.74
N PRO A 323 -24.29 4.10 -21.27
CA PRO A 323 -25.60 4.06 -21.92
C PRO A 323 -26.32 5.42 -22.01
N GLY A 324 -26.02 6.31 -21.07
CA GLY A 324 -26.51 7.70 -21.03
C GLY A 324 -25.43 8.70 -21.42
N ALA A 325 -24.38 8.30 -22.15
CA ALA A 325 -23.49 9.26 -22.78
C ALA A 325 -24.13 9.83 -24.04
N THR A 326 -23.63 10.98 -24.48
CA THR A 326 -24.01 11.59 -25.77
C THR A 326 -22.76 11.82 -26.61
N ASN A 327 -22.94 11.98 -27.92
CA ASN A 327 -21.89 12.35 -28.86
C ASN A 327 -21.89 13.84 -29.21
N THR A 328 -22.65 14.65 -28.47
CA THR A 328 -22.83 16.09 -28.75
C THR A 328 -22.07 16.91 -27.72
N ALA A 329 -21.37 17.94 -28.20
CA ALA A 329 -20.64 18.90 -27.37
C ALA A 329 -21.47 19.43 -26.19
N TYR A 330 -20.83 19.52 -25.01
CA TYR A 330 -21.36 20.25 -23.84
C TYR A 330 -22.55 19.62 -23.13
N LYS A 331 -22.78 18.32 -23.35
CA LYS A 331 -23.94 17.62 -22.79
C LYS A 331 -23.54 16.78 -21.58
N GLY A 332 -24.33 16.86 -20.51
CA GLY A 332 -24.14 16.03 -19.33
C GLY A 332 -24.49 14.57 -19.59
N GLY A 333 -23.79 13.66 -18.92
CA GLY A 333 -24.18 12.24 -18.89
C GLY A 333 -25.51 12.06 -18.15
N GLY A 334 -26.32 11.08 -18.54
CA GLY A 334 -27.54 10.70 -17.83
C GLY A 334 -27.39 9.38 -17.09
N TYR A 335 -27.93 9.27 -15.89
CA TYR A 335 -28.17 8.04 -15.13
C TYR A 335 -29.13 8.39 -14.00
N GLY A 336 -30.18 7.63 -13.71
CA GLY A 336 -31.17 8.02 -12.67
C GLY A 336 -32.03 9.27 -12.99
N GLY A 337 -31.42 10.36 -13.48
CA GLY A 337 -32.01 11.55 -14.08
C GLY A 337 -31.35 11.91 -15.41
N MET A 338 -32.00 12.78 -16.18
CA MET A 338 -31.52 13.24 -17.48
C MET A 338 -30.34 14.20 -17.32
N GLY A 339 -29.34 14.09 -18.19
CA GLY A 339 -28.22 15.04 -18.25
C GLY A 339 -28.68 16.44 -18.66
N GLY A 340 -28.06 17.47 -18.09
CA GLY A 340 -28.32 18.86 -18.40
C GLY A 340 -28.03 19.23 -19.86
N SER A 341 -28.61 20.35 -20.30
CA SER A 341 -28.52 20.85 -21.68
C SER A 341 -29.03 19.86 -22.73
N THR A 342 -30.11 19.12 -22.47
CA THR A 342 -30.60 17.98 -23.31
C THR A 342 -29.55 16.88 -23.46
N GLY A 343 -28.96 16.48 -22.33
CA GLY A 343 -27.92 15.47 -22.27
C GLY A 343 -28.45 14.05 -22.27
N GLY A 344 -27.68 13.15 -21.67
CA GLY A 344 -27.93 11.72 -21.66
C GLY A 344 -29.28 11.30 -21.10
N THR A 345 -29.79 10.17 -21.60
CA THR A 345 -31.05 9.57 -21.15
C THR A 345 -30.87 8.78 -19.84
N VAL A 346 -32.01 8.48 -19.19
CA VAL A 346 -32.07 7.66 -17.97
C VAL A 346 -32.02 6.18 -18.33
N TYR A 347 -31.29 5.37 -17.56
CA TYR A 347 -31.24 3.90 -17.69
C TYR A 347 -31.04 3.22 -16.32
N GLY A 348 -31.09 1.90 -16.27
CA GLY A 348 -30.85 1.07 -15.08
C GLY A 348 -32.06 0.94 -14.14
N SER A 349 -31.93 0.12 -13.11
CA SER A 349 -33.02 -0.22 -12.18
C SER A 349 -33.07 0.70 -10.96
N ASN A 350 -34.27 1.16 -10.58
CA ASN A 350 -34.50 1.91 -9.34
C ASN A 350 -34.37 1.05 -8.07
N THR A 351 -34.66 -0.25 -8.16
CA THR A 351 -34.74 -1.15 -7.00
C THR A 351 -33.50 -2.01 -6.85
N ASP A 352 -32.75 -2.24 -7.92
CA ASP A 352 -31.48 -2.96 -7.86
C ASP A 352 -30.43 -2.26 -8.75
N PRO A 353 -29.92 -1.09 -8.32
CA PRO A 353 -28.98 -0.33 -9.11
C PRO A 353 -27.62 -1.05 -9.18
N THR A 354 -27.25 -1.47 -10.38
CA THR A 354 -26.02 -2.22 -10.66
C THR A 354 -25.13 -1.57 -11.71
N ASP A 355 -25.62 -0.51 -12.34
CA ASP A 355 -24.99 0.10 -13.50
C ASP A 355 -24.13 1.30 -13.10
N TRP A 356 -23.01 1.46 -13.78
CA TRP A 356 -22.14 2.61 -13.61
C TRP A 356 -22.77 3.85 -14.21
N GLY A 357 -22.49 5.01 -13.65
CA GLY A 357 -22.82 6.31 -14.22
C GLY A 357 -22.11 6.51 -15.56
N SER A 358 -22.80 7.16 -16.49
CA SER A 358 -22.28 7.55 -17.79
C SER A 358 -21.47 8.84 -17.72
N GLY A 359 -20.47 8.95 -18.58
CA GLY A 359 -19.68 10.17 -18.73
C GLY A 359 -20.41 11.25 -19.53
N GLY A 360 -20.10 12.51 -19.23
CA GLY A 360 -20.50 13.65 -20.05
C GLY A 360 -19.62 13.81 -21.30
N TYR A 361 -19.92 14.80 -22.14
CA TYR A 361 -19.19 15.06 -23.38
C TYR A 361 -18.57 16.47 -23.40
N GLY A 362 -17.29 16.58 -23.76
CA GLY A 362 -16.55 17.82 -23.99
C GLY A 362 -16.23 18.04 -25.47
N SER A 363 -15.88 19.27 -25.88
CA SER A 363 -15.62 19.61 -27.30
C SER A 363 -14.64 18.64 -27.96
N ALA A 364 -15.02 18.08 -29.11
CA ALA A 364 -14.06 17.48 -30.02
C ALA A 364 -13.20 18.61 -30.64
N GLY A 365 -11.95 18.74 -30.20
CA GLY A 365 -11.02 19.67 -30.83
C GLY A 365 -9.79 20.02 -30.01
N ASP A 366 -9.91 20.07 -28.68
CA ASP A 366 -8.77 20.38 -27.83
C ASP A 366 -8.16 19.10 -27.27
N HIS A 367 -6.83 19.08 -27.25
CA HIS A 367 -6.02 17.99 -26.71
C HIS A 367 -6.21 17.90 -25.20
N VAL A 368 -7.31 17.27 -24.77
CA VAL A 368 -7.63 17.10 -23.37
C VAL A 368 -7.75 15.62 -23.07
N ASP A 369 -7.05 15.18 -22.03
CA ASP A 369 -6.93 13.77 -21.62
C ASP A 369 -8.33 13.17 -21.36
N TYR A 370 -8.91 12.49 -22.37
CA TYR A 370 -10.31 12.03 -22.41
C TYR A 370 -10.73 11.10 -21.25
N TRP A 371 -9.79 10.70 -20.37
CA TRP A 371 -10.00 9.62 -19.41
C TRP A 371 -10.56 10.05 -18.05
N SER A 372 -10.47 11.32 -17.66
CA SER A 372 -10.83 11.79 -16.31
C SER A 372 -11.87 12.92 -16.27
N GLN A 373 -12.34 13.38 -17.43
CA GLN A 373 -13.12 14.60 -17.53
C GLN A 373 -14.61 14.28 -17.66
N GLY A 374 -15.37 14.52 -16.59
CA GLY A 374 -16.81 14.24 -16.58
C GLY A 374 -17.15 12.75 -16.54
N ALA A 375 -16.29 11.92 -15.95
CA ALA A 375 -16.61 10.51 -15.70
C ALA A 375 -17.84 10.36 -14.80
N GLY A 376 -18.65 9.33 -15.05
CA GLY A 376 -19.80 9.03 -14.20
C GLY A 376 -19.41 8.44 -12.85
N GLY A 377 -20.35 8.35 -11.92
CA GLY A 377 -20.15 7.66 -10.63
C GLY A 377 -20.01 6.15 -10.77
N GLY A 378 -19.26 5.53 -9.87
CA GLY A 378 -19.05 4.08 -9.81
C GLY A 378 -20.21 3.32 -9.17
N VAL A 379 -19.96 2.05 -8.81
CA VAL A 379 -20.98 1.15 -8.23
C VAL A 379 -20.51 0.62 -6.89
N ALA A 380 -21.31 0.85 -5.85
CA ALA A 380 -21.12 0.30 -4.50
C ALA A 380 -22.30 -0.59 -4.11
N ARG A 381 -22.03 -1.87 -3.81
CA ARG A 381 -23.00 -2.80 -3.22
C ARG A 381 -22.57 -3.14 -1.79
N ILE A 382 -23.41 -2.79 -0.84
CA ILE A 382 -23.12 -2.85 0.59
C ILE A 382 -24.19 -3.71 1.25
N ARG A 383 -23.79 -4.86 1.77
CA ARG A 383 -24.64 -5.77 2.53
C ARG A 383 -24.07 -5.91 3.94
N VAL A 384 -24.85 -5.48 4.93
CA VAL A 384 -24.48 -5.51 6.35
C VAL A 384 -25.56 -6.25 7.10
N THR A 385 -25.25 -7.38 7.73
CA THR A 385 -26.26 -8.19 8.42
C THR A 385 -26.71 -7.56 9.74
N GLY A 386 -25.78 -6.90 10.44
CA GLY A 386 -26.01 -6.13 11.66
C GLY A 386 -26.21 -4.64 11.38
N THR A 387 -25.38 -3.80 11.98
CA THR A 387 -25.52 -2.34 11.92
C THR A 387 -24.57 -1.71 10.90
N LEU A 388 -25.13 -0.90 10.02
CA LEU A 388 -24.42 0.07 9.18
C LEU A 388 -24.55 1.46 9.81
N THR A 389 -23.46 1.98 10.37
CA THR A 389 -23.39 3.35 10.89
C THR A 389 -22.65 4.24 9.89
N VAL A 390 -23.32 5.28 9.39
CA VAL A 390 -22.78 6.24 8.42
C VAL A 390 -22.69 7.62 9.07
N ASP A 391 -21.54 7.96 9.63
CA ASP A 391 -21.21 9.31 10.12
C ASP A 391 -20.31 10.08 9.14
N GLY A 392 -19.57 9.35 8.30
CA GLY A 392 -18.82 9.85 7.15
C GLY A 392 -19.66 9.89 5.87
N GLY A 393 -19.07 9.44 4.75
CA GLY A 393 -19.69 9.50 3.42
C GLY A 393 -19.85 8.15 2.72
N ILE A 394 -20.98 7.94 2.03
CA ILE A 394 -21.13 6.93 0.96
C ILE A 394 -21.45 7.69 -0.34
N LEU A 395 -20.47 7.77 -1.24
CA LEU A 395 -20.49 8.71 -2.35
C LEU A 395 -20.28 7.98 -3.68
N ALA A 396 -21.21 8.16 -4.61
CA ALA A 396 -21.08 7.72 -6.00
C ALA A 396 -21.42 8.89 -6.94
N LYS A 397 -20.78 10.04 -6.73
CA LYS A 397 -21.07 11.25 -7.52
C LYS A 397 -20.47 11.19 -8.91
N GLY A 398 -21.11 11.87 -9.85
CA GLY A 398 -20.51 12.21 -11.12
C GLY A 398 -19.34 13.18 -10.95
N TYR A 399 -18.33 13.05 -11.80
CA TYR A 399 -17.19 13.95 -11.76
C TYR A 399 -17.58 15.37 -12.18
N THR A 400 -17.22 16.34 -11.34
CA THR A 400 -17.41 17.78 -11.57
C THR A 400 -16.12 18.38 -12.13
N MET A 401 -16.19 19.09 -13.25
CA MET A 401 -15.01 19.81 -13.78
C MET A 401 -14.83 21.16 -13.10
N GLY A 402 -13.60 21.43 -12.62
CA GLY A 402 -13.28 22.59 -11.79
C GLY A 402 -13.05 23.91 -12.52
N CYS A 403 -12.53 23.92 -13.76
CA CYS A 403 -12.38 25.17 -14.52
C CYS A 403 -12.17 24.98 -16.03
N CYS A 404 -12.42 26.07 -16.75
CA CYS A 404 -11.78 26.46 -18.01
C CYS A 404 -12.09 25.67 -19.29
N ILE A 405 -12.74 24.50 -19.20
CA ILE A 405 -13.15 23.73 -20.37
C ILE A 405 -14.64 23.39 -20.29
N ALA A 406 -15.30 23.56 -21.42
CA ALA A 406 -16.69 23.26 -21.62
C ALA A 406 -16.88 21.74 -21.77
N VAL A 407 -17.02 21.03 -20.65
CA VAL A 407 -17.27 19.58 -20.59
C VAL A 407 -18.55 19.34 -19.81
N GLY A 408 -19.46 18.53 -20.35
CA GLY A 408 -20.65 18.12 -19.63
C GLY A 408 -20.29 17.30 -18.38
N GLY A 409 -21.05 17.50 -17.30
CA GLY A 409 -20.84 16.75 -16.07
C GLY A 409 -21.12 15.26 -16.23
N GLY A 410 -20.34 14.42 -15.55
CA GLY A 410 -20.63 12.99 -15.48
C GLY A 410 -21.90 12.74 -14.67
N SER A 411 -22.68 11.71 -15.00
CA SER A 411 -23.83 11.35 -14.17
C SER A 411 -23.42 10.71 -12.84
N GLY A 412 -24.30 10.70 -11.86
CA GLY A 412 -24.15 9.91 -10.65
C GLY A 412 -24.00 8.41 -10.92
N GLY A 413 -23.65 7.66 -9.89
CA GLY A 413 -23.43 6.21 -9.93
C GLY A 413 -24.51 5.42 -9.17
N SER A 414 -24.20 4.17 -8.87
CA SER A 414 -25.09 3.25 -8.14
C SER A 414 -24.65 3.06 -6.69
N ILE A 415 -25.58 3.23 -5.75
CA ILE A 415 -25.45 2.77 -4.37
C ILE A 415 -26.59 1.79 -4.06
N MET A 416 -26.25 0.56 -3.69
CA MET A 416 -27.21 -0.42 -3.15
C MET A 416 -26.80 -0.77 -1.73
N ILE A 417 -27.69 -0.51 -0.77
CA ILE A 417 -27.49 -0.83 0.65
C ILE A 417 -28.56 -1.84 1.08
N ALA A 418 -28.14 -2.91 1.75
CA ALA A 418 -29.00 -3.79 2.54
C ALA A 418 -28.40 -3.91 3.95
N ALA A 419 -29.08 -3.39 4.97
CA ALA A 419 -28.62 -3.37 6.34
C ALA A 419 -29.63 -4.03 7.30
N GLY A 420 -29.17 -4.60 8.42
CA GLY A 420 -30.06 -4.90 9.54
C GLY A 420 -30.59 -3.60 10.15
N THR A 421 -29.67 -2.78 10.68
CA THR A 421 -29.93 -1.42 11.16
C THR A 421 -29.14 -0.40 10.36
N LEU A 422 -29.78 0.68 9.92
CA LEU A 422 -29.12 1.85 9.34
C LEU A 422 -29.08 3.00 10.38
N ALA A 423 -27.90 3.51 10.70
CA ALA A 423 -27.69 4.55 11.70
C ALA A 423 -26.67 5.60 11.24
N GLY A 424 -26.56 6.70 11.98
CA GLY A 424 -25.55 7.75 11.78
C GLY A 424 -26.11 9.07 11.24
N THR A 425 -25.24 10.06 11.14
CA THR A 425 -25.60 11.45 10.74
C THR A 425 -24.87 11.95 9.50
N GLY A 426 -24.18 11.06 8.79
CA GLY A 426 -23.33 11.34 7.64
C GLY A 426 -24.10 11.61 6.35
N THR A 427 -23.42 11.47 5.21
CA THR A 427 -23.99 11.76 3.89
C THR A 427 -23.95 10.54 2.98
N MET A 428 -25.07 10.27 2.31
CA MET A 428 -25.13 9.36 1.17
C MET A 428 -25.49 10.17 -0.07
N SER A 429 -24.75 10.02 -1.16
CA SER A 429 -24.95 10.87 -2.32
C SER A 429 -24.63 10.20 -3.65
N VAL A 430 -25.54 10.38 -4.60
CA VAL A 430 -25.39 9.97 -6.00
C VAL A 430 -25.51 11.14 -6.96
N ASP A 431 -25.21 12.37 -6.52
CA ASP A 431 -25.37 13.57 -7.36
C ASP A 431 -24.62 13.47 -8.69
N GLY A 432 -25.21 14.07 -9.73
CA GLY A 432 -24.52 14.36 -10.96
C GLY A 432 -23.37 15.36 -10.77
N GLY A 433 -22.40 15.32 -11.68
CA GLY A 433 -21.30 16.26 -11.73
C GLY A 433 -21.75 17.65 -12.18
N SER A 434 -21.29 18.69 -11.49
CA SER A 434 -21.54 20.07 -11.90
C SER A 434 -20.63 20.50 -13.04
N VAL A 435 -20.95 21.65 -13.64
CA VAL A 435 -20.20 22.27 -14.74
C VAL A 435 -19.79 23.70 -14.39
N HIS A 436 -18.70 24.17 -15.00
CA HIS A 436 -18.28 25.56 -14.89
C HIS A 436 -19.22 26.47 -15.68
N THR A 437 -19.79 27.48 -15.01
CA THR A 437 -20.95 28.27 -15.46
C THR A 437 -20.76 29.06 -16.75
N THR A 438 -19.53 29.36 -17.16
CA THR A 438 -19.23 30.20 -18.34
C THR A 438 -19.28 29.47 -19.67
N SER A 439 -19.52 28.15 -19.67
CA SER A 439 -19.29 27.28 -20.83
C SER A 439 -20.54 26.81 -21.58
N GLY A 440 -21.75 27.05 -21.04
CA GLY A 440 -23.00 26.52 -21.59
C GLY A 440 -23.13 24.98 -21.49
N ALA A 441 -22.20 24.32 -20.81
CA ALA A 441 -22.24 22.88 -20.58
C ALA A 441 -23.38 22.49 -19.61
N GLY A 442 -23.93 21.29 -19.82
CA GLY A 442 -24.95 20.71 -18.96
C GLY A 442 -24.33 19.90 -17.82
N GLY A 443 -24.86 20.08 -16.60
CA GLY A 443 -24.56 19.20 -15.46
C GLY A 443 -24.93 17.75 -15.73
N GLY A 444 -24.30 16.81 -15.05
CA GLY A 444 -24.70 15.41 -15.10
C GLY A 444 -26.07 15.19 -14.47
N GLY A 445 -26.81 14.20 -14.99
CA GLY A 445 -27.95 13.66 -14.28
C GLY A 445 -27.52 13.04 -12.95
N GLY A 446 -28.47 12.86 -12.03
CA GLY A 446 -28.24 12.22 -10.75
C GLY A 446 -27.73 10.78 -10.84
N GLY A 447 -27.93 9.98 -9.82
CA GLY A 447 -27.63 8.56 -9.87
C GLY A 447 -28.77 7.73 -9.33
N ARG A 448 -28.48 6.48 -8.95
CA ARG A 448 -29.47 5.58 -8.36
C ARG A 448 -28.99 5.08 -7.02
N MET A 449 -29.83 5.28 -6.01
CA MET A 449 -29.59 4.80 -4.66
C MET A 449 -30.80 4.01 -4.18
N ALA A 450 -30.59 2.75 -3.82
CA ALA A 450 -31.59 1.88 -3.21
C ALA A 450 -31.11 1.45 -1.83
N ILE A 451 -31.92 1.70 -0.80
CA ILE A 451 -31.57 1.43 0.60
C ILE A 451 -32.65 0.54 1.20
N TYR A 452 -32.24 -0.64 1.66
CA TYR A 452 -33.05 -1.62 2.34
C TYR A 452 -32.54 -1.76 3.78
N TYR A 453 -33.43 -1.65 4.76
CA TYR A 453 -33.12 -1.86 6.17
C TYR A 453 -34.30 -2.46 6.93
N ASN A 454 -34.03 -3.15 8.05
CA ASN A 454 -35.11 -3.58 8.96
C ASN A 454 -35.49 -2.46 9.93
N THR A 455 -34.49 -1.76 10.47
CA THR A 455 -34.66 -0.63 11.39
C THR A 455 -33.73 0.53 11.02
N THR A 456 -34.14 1.76 11.32
CA THR A 456 -33.31 2.94 11.07
C THR A 456 -33.37 3.93 12.22
N THR A 457 -32.22 4.51 12.55
CA THR A 457 -32.05 5.73 13.35
C THR A 457 -31.21 6.76 12.59
N PHE A 458 -31.03 6.57 11.29
CA PHE A 458 -30.25 7.48 10.45
C PHE A 458 -30.95 8.83 10.32
N SER A 459 -30.23 9.90 10.62
CA SER A 459 -30.71 11.29 10.52
C SER A 459 -29.79 12.17 9.69
N GLY A 460 -28.96 11.56 8.85
CA GLY A 460 -28.05 12.24 7.94
C GLY A 460 -28.72 12.67 6.62
N THR A 461 -27.88 13.11 5.68
CA THR A 461 -28.33 13.67 4.40
C THR A 461 -28.28 12.63 3.28
N GLN A 462 -29.31 12.62 2.43
CA GLN A 462 -29.38 11.85 1.19
C GLN A 462 -29.60 12.80 0.02
N THR A 463 -28.74 12.74 -1.01
CA THR A 463 -28.89 13.55 -2.23
C THR A 463 -28.74 12.71 -3.50
N TYR A 464 -29.41 13.16 -4.57
CA TYR A 464 -29.62 12.41 -5.80
C TYR A 464 -29.29 13.23 -7.04
#